data_AF-A0A369QCJ4-F1
#
_entry.id   AF-A0A369QCJ4-F1
#
_cell.length_a   1.000
_cell.length_b   1.000
_cell.length_c   1.000
_cell.angle_alpha   90.00
_cell.angle_beta   90.00
_cell.angle_gamma   90.00
#
_symmetry.space_group_name_H-M   'P 1'
#
loop_
_entity.id
_entity.type
_entity.pdbx_description
1 polymer ?
#
loop_
_entity_poly.entity_id
_entity_poly.type
_entity_poly.pdbx_seq_one_letter_code
_entity_poly.pdbx_strand_id
1 'polypeptide(L)'
;MTSRLRNLEVIMEQMRQGLALGALLLLGGLAVAGPSGVLAWNESASLLNDRRDQVAVLQKETQDLRNRVALLDPDNADPDMVGELLRQNLNVAHPDELVITLDPPAE
;
A
#
# COMPACT_ATOMS: atom_id res chain seq x y z
N MET A 1 -48.24 54.31 -9.75
CA MET A 1 -47.14 54.08 -8.78
C MET A 1 -46.89 52.58 -8.53
N THR A 2 -47.03 51.74 -9.54
CA THR A 2 -47.02 50.26 -9.41
C THR A 2 -45.85 49.58 -10.13
N SER A 3 -45.12 50.31 -10.99
CA SER A 3 -43.98 49.76 -11.74
C SER A 3 -42.73 49.55 -10.88
N ARG A 4 -42.50 50.42 -9.88
CA ARG A 4 -41.30 50.35 -9.03
C ARG A 4 -41.24 49.08 -8.17
N LEU A 5 -42.38 48.56 -7.72
CA LEU A 5 -42.46 47.35 -6.91
C LEU A 5 -42.17 46.09 -7.73
N ARG A 6 -42.68 46.04 -8.97
CA ARG A 6 -42.48 44.91 -9.89
C ARG A 6 -41.01 44.77 -10.33
N ASN A 7 -40.31 45.89 -10.52
CA ASN A 7 -38.90 45.88 -10.87
C ASN A 7 -38.01 45.34 -9.73
N LEU A 8 -38.36 45.62 -8.48
CA LEU A 8 -37.62 45.10 -7.32
C LEU A 8 -37.75 43.57 -7.20
N GLU A 9 -38.95 43.05 -7.45
CA GLU A 9 -39.22 41.61 -7.41
C GLU A 9 -38.44 40.85 -8.50
N VAL A 10 -38.37 41.41 -9.71
CA VAL A 10 -37.55 40.86 -10.80
C VAL A 10 -36.05 40.92 -10.47
N ILE A 11 -35.57 42.02 -9.87
CA ILE A 11 -34.16 42.14 -9.44
C ILE A 11 -33.81 41.09 -8.39
N MET A 12 -34.67 40.88 -7.39
CA MET A 12 -34.42 39.85 -6.36
C MET A 12 -34.39 38.43 -6.95
N GLU A 13 -35.28 38.14 -7.90
CA GLU A 13 -35.31 36.84 -8.56
C GLU A 13 -34.06 36.61 -9.44
N GLN A 14 -33.62 37.62 -10.17
CA GLN A 14 -32.36 37.58 -10.94
C GLN A 14 -31.15 37.40 -10.02
N MET A 15 -31.13 38.06 -8.86
CA MET A 15 -30.07 37.88 -7.85
C MET A 15 -30.05 36.45 -7.30
N ARG A 16 -31.23 35.87 -7.01
CA ARG A 16 -31.35 34.49 -6.55
C ARG A 16 -30.85 33.50 -7.59
N GLN A 17 -31.23 33.70 -8.86
CA GLN A 17 -30.78 32.86 -9.97
C GLN A 17 -29.27 32.99 -10.22
N GLY A 18 -28.74 34.21 -10.15
CA GLY A 18 -27.30 34.47 -10.26
C GLY A 18 -26.50 33.81 -9.14
N LEU A 19 -26.98 33.90 -7.89
CA LEU A 19 -26.37 33.21 -6.75
C LEU A 19 -26.42 31.69 -6.90
N ALA A 20 -27.54 31.14 -7.34
CA ALA A 20 -27.69 29.70 -7.56
C ALA A 20 -26.74 29.19 -8.64
N LEU A 21 -26.63 29.91 -9.77
CA LEU A 21 -25.69 29.58 -10.84
C LEU A 21 -24.23 29.70 -10.37
N GLY A 22 -23.90 30.76 -9.64
CA GLY A 22 -22.57 30.95 -9.06
C GLY A 22 -22.19 29.83 -8.09
N ALA A 23 -23.10 29.42 -7.22
CA ALA A 23 -22.90 28.30 -6.30
C ALA A 23 -22.70 26.98 -7.06
N LEU A 24 -23.47 26.73 -8.11
CA LEU A 24 -23.35 25.52 -8.93
C LEU A 24 -22.01 25.48 -9.68
N LEU A 25 -21.56 26.61 -10.23
CA LEU A 25 -20.25 26.72 -10.86
C LEU A 25 -19.10 26.54 -9.87
N LEU A 26 -19.22 27.10 -8.66
CA LEU A 26 -18.23 26.88 -7.60
C LEU A 26 -18.16 25.41 -7.19
N LEU A 27 -19.30 24.76 -6.96
CA LEU A 27 -19.35 23.33 -6.62
C LEU A 27 -18.81 22.47 -7.76
N GLY A 28 -19.16 22.77 -9.01
CA GLY A 28 -18.62 22.09 -10.19
C GLY A 28 -17.10 22.28 -10.32
N GLY A 29 -16.61 23.50 -10.12
CA GLY A 29 -15.19 23.82 -10.14
C GLY A 29 -14.40 23.11 -9.04
N LEU A 30 -14.92 23.09 -7.80
CA LEU A 30 -14.36 22.34 -6.67
C LEU A 30 -14.42 20.83 -6.89
N ALA A 31 -15.46 20.31 -7.55
CA ALA A 31 -15.55 18.89 -7.88
C ALA A 31 -14.54 18.48 -8.96
N VAL A 32 -14.14 19.40 -9.85
CA VAL A 32 -13.14 19.12 -10.90
C VAL A 32 -11.71 19.36 -10.39
N ALA A 33 -11.45 20.54 -9.82
CA ALA A 33 -10.11 21.02 -9.43
C ALA A 33 -9.83 20.97 -7.91
N GLY A 34 -10.74 20.40 -7.11
CA GLY A 34 -10.52 20.21 -5.69
C GLY A 34 -9.51 19.08 -5.37
N PRO A 35 -9.02 19.02 -4.12
CA PRO A 35 -8.03 18.04 -3.70
C PRO A 35 -8.53 16.58 -3.77
N SER A 36 -9.85 16.37 -3.71
CA SER A 36 -10.52 15.08 -3.96
C SER A 36 -11.37 15.09 -5.25
N GLY A 37 -11.09 16.02 -6.16
CA GLY A 37 -11.83 16.18 -7.40
C GLY A 37 -11.47 15.13 -8.46
N VAL A 38 -12.20 15.15 -9.58
CA VAL A 38 -12.03 14.19 -10.69
C VAL A 38 -10.61 14.21 -11.25
N LEU A 39 -9.94 15.38 -11.28
CA LEU A 39 -8.56 15.49 -11.74
C LEU A 39 -7.56 14.81 -10.77
N ALA A 40 -7.82 14.87 -9.46
CA ALA A 40 -6.97 14.24 -8.44
C ALA A 40 -7.21 12.72 -8.32
N TRP A 41 -8.31 12.20 -8.87
CA TRP A 41 -8.62 10.76 -8.89
C TRP A 41 -7.55 9.97 -9.64
N ASN A 42 -7.01 10.52 -10.73
CA ASN A 42 -6.03 9.83 -11.57
C ASN A 42 -4.73 9.55 -10.79
N GLU A 43 -4.25 10.53 -10.02
CA GLU A 43 -3.01 10.42 -9.24
C GLU A 43 -3.22 9.66 -7.91
N SER A 44 -4.41 9.72 -7.34
CA SER A 44 -4.76 8.89 -6.17
C SER A 44 -4.88 7.41 -6.54
N ALA A 45 -5.35 7.11 -7.76
CA ALA A 45 -5.45 5.75 -8.26
C ALA A 45 -4.07 5.12 -8.55
N SER A 46 -3.09 5.90 -9.04
CA SER A 46 -1.72 5.40 -9.21
C SER A 46 -1.05 5.11 -7.86
N LEU A 47 -1.19 6.01 -6.88
CA LEU A 47 -0.68 5.79 -5.52
C LEU A 47 -1.29 4.55 -4.84
N LEU A 48 -2.56 4.23 -5.14
CA LEU A 48 -3.20 3.03 -4.64
C LEU A 48 -2.62 1.76 -5.27
N ASN A 49 -2.24 1.79 -6.55
CA ASN A 49 -1.58 0.67 -7.22
C ASN A 49 -0.16 0.47 -6.68
N ASP A 50 0.63 1.54 -6.52
CA ASP A 50 1.99 1.45 -6.00
C ASP A 50 2.03 0.85 -4.57
N ARG A 51 1.05 1.22 -3.74
CA ARG A 51 0.89 0.65 -2.39
C ARG A 51 0.47 -0.82 -2.44
N ARG A 52 -0.36 -1.23 -3.40
CA ARG A 52 -0.77 -2.64 -3.57
C ARG A 52 0.40 -3.52 -3.99
N ASP A 53 1.26 -3.02 -4.86
CA ASP A 53 2.45 -3.75 -5.30
C ASP A 53 3.43 -3.96 -4.13
N GLN A 54 3.62 -2.94 -3.28
CA GLN A 54 4.42 -3.07 -2.06
C GLN A 54 3.82 -4.09 -1.08
N VAL A 55 2.49 -4.12 -0.92
CA VAL A 55 1.82 -5.13 -0.08
C VAL A 55 2.02 -6.54 -0.63
N ALA A 56 1.97 -6.73 -1.95
CA ALA A 56 2.19 -8.03 -2.57
C ALA A 56 3.62 -8.56 -2.33
N VAL A 57 4.63 -7.69 -2.43
CA VAL A 57 6.03 -8.04 -2.14
C VAL A 57 6.19 -8.44 -0.67
N LEU A 58 5.67 -7.63 0.25
CA LEU A 58 5.78 -7.89 1.69
C LEU A 58 5.00 -9.15 2.13
N GLN A 59 3.86 -9.44 1.51
CA GLN A 59 3.11 -10.67 1.76
C GLN A 59 3.91 -11.92 1.35
N LYS A 60 4.63 -11.85 0.23
CA LYS A 60 5.48 -12.96 -0.22
C LYS A 60 6.63 -13.23 0.74
N GLU A 61 7.31 -12.19 1.22
CA GLU A 61 8.38 -12.31 2.22
C GLU A 61 7.85 -12.88 3.54
N THR A 62 6.69 -12.40 3.98
CA THR A 62 6.04 -12.90 5.20
C THR A 62 5.68 -14.38 5.07
N GLN A 63 5.25 -14.83 3.88
CA GLN A 63 4.91 -16.22 3.65
C GLN A 63 6.14 -17.13 3.68
N ASP A 64 7.26 -16.70 3.10
CA ASP A 64 8.53 -17.46 3.17
C ASP A 64 9.02 -17.58 4.61
N LEU A 65 8.96 -16.49 5.38
CA LEU A 65 9.32 -16.48 6.79
C LEU A 65 8.40 -17.37 7.63
N ARG A 66 7.08 -17.35 7.39
CA ARG A 66 6.13 -18.24 8.06
C ARG A 66 6.42 -19.71 7.79
N ASN A 67 6.78 -20.06 6.56
CA ASN A 67 7.16 -21.43 6.22
C ASN A 67 8.43 -21.85 6.99
N ARG A 68 9.45 -20.98 7.08
CA ARG A 68 10.68 -21.24 7.85
C ARG A 68 10.41 -21.38 9.34
N VAL A 69 9.55 -20.52 9.90
CA VAL A 69 9.17 -20.59 11.32
C VAL A 69 8.37 -21.87 11.61
N ALA A 70 7.47 -22.29 10.71
CA ALA A 70 6.74 -23.54 10.86
C ALA A 70 7.67 -24.78 10.85
N LEU A 71 8.79 -24.71 10.12
CA LEU A 71 9.82 -25.74 10.13
C LEU A 71 10.73 -25.67 11.38
N LEU A 72 10.69 -24.57 12.13
CA LEU A 72 11.39 -24.34 13.40
C LEU A 72 10.46 -24.43 14.61
N ASP A 73 9.34 -25.15 14.48
CA ASP A 73 8.38 -25.35 15.55
C ASP A 73 9.07 -26.01 16.77
N PRO A 74 9.06 -25.40 17.97
CA PRO A 74 9.72 -25.96 19.15
C PRO A 74 9.24 -27.38 19.53
N ASP A 75 8.03 -27.78 19.12
CA ASP A 75 7.49 -29.11 19.41
C ASP A 75 7.93 -30.17 18.38
N ASN A 76 8.34 -29.78 17.16
CA ASN A 76 8.80 -30.68 16.10
C ASN A 76 9.70 -29.99 15.06
N ALA A 77 10.79 -29.36 15.51
CA ALA A 77 11.73 -28.66 14.65
C ALA A 77 12.51 -29.66 13.78
N ASP A 78 12.69 -29.32 12.50
CA ASP A 78 13.46 -30.15 11.58
C ASP A 78 14.94 -30.21 12.03
N PRO A 79 15.47 -31.38 12.43
CA PRO A 79 16.83 -31.50 12.95
C PRO A 79 17.90 -31.11 11.92
N ASP A 80 17.66 -31.31 10.62
CA ASP A 80 18.61 -30.93 9.58
C ASP A 80 18.71 -29.41 9.44
N MET A 81 17.57 -28.70 9.57
CA MET A 81 17.52 -27.24 9.45
C MET A 81 18.04 -26.54 10.73
N VAL A 82 17.80 -27.11 11.90
CA VAL A 82 18.37 -26.65 13.17
C VAL A 82 19.90 -26.81 13.16
N GLY A 83 20.41 -27.94 12.67
CA GLY A 83 21.85 -28.19 12.52
C GLY A 83 22.54 -27.16 11.62
N GLU A 84 21.94 -26.85 10.46
CA GLU A 84 22.47 -25.84 9.55
C GLU A 84 22.45 -24.42 10.16
N LEU A 85 21.39 -24.02 10.88
CA LEU A 85 21.33 -22.71 11.53
C LEU A 85 22.31 -22.56 12.70
N LEU A 86 22.55 -23.65 13.46
CA LEU A 86 23.59 -23.72 14.50
C LEU A 86 24.98 -23.57 13.88
N ARG A 87 25.23 -24.22 12.74
CA ARG A 87 26.49 -24.12 12.01
C ARG A 87 26.71 -22.71 11.45
N GLN A 88 25.69 -22.10 10.84
CA GLN A 88 25.79 -20.76 10.25
C GLN A 88 25.90 -19.63 11.28
N ASN A 89 25.06 -19.64 12.33
CA ASN A 89 24.96 -18.50 13.25
C ASN A 89 25.88 -18.63 14.47
N LEU A 90 26.18 -19.86 14.90
CA LEU A 90 26.92 -20.11 16.14
C LEU A 90 28.25 -20.82 15.90
N ASN A 91 28.54 -21.25 14.66
CA ASN A 91 29.75 -21.98 14.26
C ASN A 91 30.07 -23.16 15.21
N VAL A 92 29.03 -23.78 15.77
CA VAL A 92 29.15 -24.91 16.70
C VAL A 92 28.99 -26.18 15.88
N ALA A 93 30.09 -26.88 15.64
CA ALA A 93 30.06 -28.24 15.10
C ALA A 93 29.57 -29.20 16.20
N HIS A 94 28.71 -30.15 15.85
CA HIS A 94 28.35 -31.22 16.77
C HIS A 94 29.61 -32.05 17.08
N PRO A 95 29.81 -32.51 18.33
CA PRO A 95 31.03 -33.23 18.71
C PRO A 95 31.29 -34.51 17.89
N ASP A 96 30.26 -35.04 17.21
CA ASP A 96 30.31 -36.28 16.43
C ASP A 96 30.42 -36.06 14.90
N GLU A 97 30.71 -34.83 14.44
CA GLU A 97 30.70 -34.48 13.02
C GLU A 97 32.08 -34.65 12.35
N LEU A 98 32.18 -35.58 11.39
CA LEU A 98 33.44 -35.96 10.73
C LEU A 98 33.63 -35.16 9.42
N VAL A 99 34.60 -34.24 9.40
CA VAL A 99 34.97 -33.49 8.17
C VAL A 99 35.86 -34.37 7.29
N ILE A 100 35.35 -34.84 6.15
CA ILE A 100 36.14 -35.55 5.14
C ILE A 100 36.70 -34.51 4.15
N THR A 101 37.96 -34.15 4.32
CA THR A 101 38.70 -33.42 3.29
C THR A 101 39.03 -34.41 2.17
N LEU A 102 38.44 -34.23 0.99
CA LEU A 102 38.81 -34.99 -0.20
C LEU A 102 40.10 -34.40 -0.75
N ASP A 103 41.17 -35.20 -0.78
CA ASP A 103 42.40 -34.79 -1.46
C ASP A 103 42.10 -34.56 -2.95
N PRO A 104 42.64 -33.49 -3.55
CA PRO A 104 42.54 -33.30 -4.99
C PRO A 104 43.19 -34.50 -5.69
N PRO A 105 42.61 -34.98 -6.80
CA PRO A 105 43.13 -36.13 -7.52
C PRO A 105 44.60 -35.87 -7.88
N ALA A 106 45.48 -36.79 -7.46
CA ALA A 106 46.87 -36.79 -7.86
C ALA A 106 46.93 -37.00 -9.39
N GLU A 107 47.44 -36.00 -10.11
CA GLU A 107 47.96 -36.18 -11.48
C GLU A 107 49.32 -36.89 -11.44
#